data_AF-A0A1Y2T7W8-F1
#
_entry.id   AF-A0A1Y2T7W8-F1
#
_cell.length_a   1.000
_cell.length_b   1.000
_cell.length_c   1.000
_cell.angle_alpha   90.00
_cell.angle_beta   90.00
_cell.angle_gamma   90.00
#
_symmetry.space_group_name_H-M   'P 1'
#
loop_
_entity.id
_entity.type
_entity.pdbx_description
1 polymer ?
#
loop_
_entity_poly.entity_id
_entity_poly.type
_entity_poly.pdbx_seq_one_letter_code
_entity_poly.pdbx_strand_id
1 'polypeptide(L)'
;MPPLINLPVPEAEKAAREAGFAITFIGDGSYVVSQFPLPGATAYKGGEIVANLTPPPPGSRQVTVPALSGLSLHEAARTLAERGLLMQAEGRGAVYRQDPPAGTRVPSGTPVKVFLKLPERNGR
;
A
#
# COMPACT_ATOMS: atom_id res chain seq x y z
N MET A 1 -1.32 -31.66 -8.16
CA MET A 1 -1.29 -30.32 -7.53
C MET A 1 -2.57 -30.10 -6.75
N PRO A 2 -2.51 -29.63 -5.49
CA PRO A 2 -3.71 -29.23 -4.75
C PRO A 2 -4.35 -27.98 -5.39
N PRO A 3 -5.68 -27.83 -5.31
CA PRO A 3 -6.36 -26.61 -5.73
C PRO A 3 -6.22 -25.54 -4.63
N LEU A 4 -5.53 -24.44 -4.95
CA LEU A 4 -5.29 -23.34 -4.02
C LEU A 4 -5.96 -22.04 -4.45
N ILE A 5 -6.42 -21.94 -5.70
CA ILE A 5 -7.11 -20.76 -6.24
C ILE A 5 -8.36 -20.46 -5.40
N ASN A 6 -8.58 -19.19 -5.08
CA ASN A 6 -9.61 -18.64 -4.19
C ASN A 6 -9.46 -18.98 -2.70
N LEU A 7 -8.39 -19.68 -2.30
CA LEU A 7 -8.10 -19.86 -0.87
C LEU A 7 -7.42 -18.62 -0.28
N PRO A 8 -7.70 -18.28 0.98
CA PRO A 8 -6.87 -17.33 1.71
C PRO A 8 -5.47 -17.92 1.98
N VAL A 9 -4.49 -17.05 2.19
CA VAL A 9 -3.07 -17.45 2.36
C VAL A 9 -2.86 -18.56 3.40
N PRO A 10 -3.42 -18.48 4.63
CA PRO A 10 -3.22 -19.54 5.64
C PRO A 10 -3.75 -20.91 5.22
N GLU A 11 -4.91 -20.94 4.56
CA GLU A 11 -5.54 -22.16 4.07
C GLU A 11 -4.79 -22.73 2.87
N ALA A 12 -4.31 -21.89 1.96
CA ALA A 12 -3.49 -22.29 0.83
C ALA A 12 -2.16 -22.90 1.29
N GLU A 13 -1.51 -22.29 2.27
CA GLU A 13 -0.27 -22.79 2.87
C GLU A 13 -0.49 -24.15 3.53
N LYS A 14 -1.55 -24.28 4.31
CA LYS A 14 -1.94 -25.55 4.95
C LYS A 14 -2.18 -26.64 3.90
N ALA A 15 -2.97 -26.36 2.87
CA ALA A 15 -3.29 -27.33 1.82
C ALA A 15 -2.05 -27.77 1.02
N ALA A 16 -1.13 -26.84 0.70
CA ALA A 16 0.12 -27.17 0.03
C ALA A 16 1.01 -28.07 0.90
N ARG A 17 1.15 -27.74 2.19
CA ARG A 17 1.94 -28.51 3.16
C ARG A 17 1.38 -29.92 3.37
N GLU A 18 0.06 -30.05 3.54
CA GLU A 18 -0.61 -31.36 3.67
C GLU A 18 -0.43 -32.23 2.42
N ALA A 19 -0.34 -31.61 1.24
CA ALA A 19 -0.05 -32.28 -0.02
C ALA A 19 1.45 -32.54 -0.26
N GLY A 20 2.34 -32.08 0.63
CA GLY A 20 3.79 -32.31 0.56
C GLY A 20 4.52 -31.41 -0.45
N PHE A 21 4.02 -30.19 -0.66
CA PHE A 21 4.62 -29.18 -1.52
C PHE A 21 5.09 -27.97 -0.70
N ALA A 22 6.18 -27.35 -1.14
CA ALA A 22 6.52 -25.99 -0.72
C ALA A 22 5.63 -25.01 -1.49
N ILE A 23 5.38 -23.83 -0.90
CA ILE A 23 4.63 -22.77 -1.56
C ILE A 23 5.32 -21.43 -1.41
N THR A 24 5.41 -20.69 -2.51
CA THR A 24 5.92 -19.33 -2.56
C THR A 24 4.83 -18.42 -3.08
N PHE A 25 4.53 -17.37 -2.30
CA PHE A 25 3.52 -16.38 -2.67
C PHE A 25 4.15 -15.17 -3.36
N ILE A 26 3.50 -14.68 -4.40
CA ILE A 26 3.85 -13.47 -5.13
C ILE A 26 2.73 -12.45 -4.94
N GLY A 27 3.06 -11.30 -4.33
CA GLY A 27 2.13 -10.19 -4.06
C GLY A 27 1.76 -10.05 -2.59
N ASP A 28 1.04 -8.97 -2.27
CA ASP A 28 0.66 -8.57 -0.90
C ASP A 28 -0.83 -8.81 -0.58
N GLY A 29 -1.53 -9.55 -1.43
CA GLY A 29 -2.94 -9.88 -1.26
C GLY A 29 -3.21 -10.86 -0.14
N SER A 30 -4.49 -11.14 0.08
CA SER A 30 -4.93 -12.13 1.08
C SER A 30 -5.44 -13.43 0.48
N TYR A 31 -5.67 -13.48 -0.83
CA TYR A 31 -6.24 -14.63 -1.54
C TYR A 31 -5.40 -15.03 -2.75
N VAL A 32 -5.34 -16.31 -3.07
CA VAL A 32 -4.66 -16.83 -4.27
C VAL A 32 -5.53 -16.63 -5.50
N VAL A 33 -5.01 -15.95 -6.52
CA VAL A 33 -5.70 -15.74 -7.81
C VAL A 33 -5.21 -16.68 -8.90
N SER A 34 -3.96 -17.14 -8.80
CA SER A 34 -3.42 -18.13 -9.71
C SER A 34 -2.31 -18.93 -9.04
N GLN A 35 -2.09 -20.13 -9.54
CA GLN A 35 -1.01 -21.00 -9.09
C GLN A 35 -0.31 -21.64 -10.28
N PHE A 36 0.95 -22.00 -10.07
CA PHE A 36 1.72 -22.83 -10.97
C PHE A 36 2.52 -23.88 -10.16
N PRO A 37 2.49 -25.17 -10.53
CA PRO A 37 1.69 -25.75 -11.62
C PRO A 37 0.18 -25.71 -11.34
N LEU A 38 -0.63 -25.82 -12.40
CA LEU A 38 -2.09 -25.72 -12.32
C LEU A 38 -2.69 -26.85 -11.45
N PRO A 39 -3.86 -26.62 -10.82
CA PRO A 39 -4.56 -27.67 -10.06
C PRO A 39 -4.73 -28.95 -10.87
N GLY A 40 -4.55 -30.11 -10.22
CA GLY A 40 -4.65 -31.41 -10.89
C GLY A 40 -3.43 -31.82 -11.74
N ALA A 41 -2.49 -30.90 -12.03
CA ALA A 41 -1.25 -31.27 -12.73
C ALA A 41 -0.39 -32.24 -11.90
N THR A 42 0.32 -33.13 -12.59
CA THR A 42 1.30 -34.03 -11.98
C THR A 42 2.61 -33.29 -11.77
N ALA A 43 3.15 -33.31 -10.55
CA ALA A 43 4.55 -32.98 -10.32
C ALA A 43 5.15 -33.89 -9.24
N TYR A 44 6.48 -33.82 -9.11
CA TYR A 44 7.22 -34.58 -8.13
C TYR A 44 6.86 -34.18 -6.70
N LYS A 45 6.82 -35.17 -5.80
CA LYS A 45 6.70 -34.92 -4.35
C LYS A 45 7.85 -34.01 -3.90
N GLY A 46 7.54 -33.01 -3.07
CA GLY A 46 8.51 -32.00 -2.64
C GLY A 46 8.73 -30.86 -3.66
N GLY A 47 7.94 -30.81 -4.73
CA GLY A 47 7.95 -29.67 -5.66
C GLY A 47 7.48 -28.37 -5.01
N GLU A 48 7.74 -27.26 -5.69
CA GLU A 48 7.32 -25.93 -5.29
C GLU A 48 6.09 -25.47 -6.08
N ILE A 49 5.14 -24.85 -5.38
CA ILE A 49 4.00 -24.16 -5.97
C ILE A 49 4.25 -22.67 -5.88
N VAL A 50 4.17 -21.97 -7.01
CA VAL A 50 4.17 -20.51 -7.05
C VAL A 50 2.73 -20.04 -7.11
N ALA A 51 2.29 -19.25 -6.14
CA ALA A 51 0.93 -18.73 -6.05
C ALA A 51 0.94 -17.20 -6.14
N ASN A 52 0.25 -16.63 -7.14
CA ASN A 52 0.04 -15.19 -7.20
C ASN A 52 -1.17 -14.83 -6.33
N LEU A 53 -1.02 -13.78 -5.54
CA LEU A 53 -2.07 -13.27 -4.68
C LEU A 53 -2.88 -12.17 -5.37
N THR A 54 -4.07 -11.89 -4.83
CA THR A 54 -4.85 -10.71 -5.21
C THR A 54 -4.01 -9.44 -5.07
N PRO A 55 -4.33 -8.36 -5.80
CA PRO A 55 -3.85 -7.05 -5.42
C PRO A 55 -4.20 -6.76 -3.95
N PRO A 56 -3.31 -6.08 -3.21
CA PRO A 56 -3.63 -5.64 -1.86
C PRO A 56 -4.88 -4.74 -1.88
N PRO A 57 -5.76 -4.80 -0.86
CA PRO A 57 -6.91 -3.91 -0.77
C PRO A 57 -6.48 -2.44 -0.84
N PRO A 58 -7.26 -1.54 -1.47
CA PRO A 58 -6.99 -0.10 -1.40
C PRO A 58 -6.82 0.35 0.05
N GLY A 59 -5.71 1.05 0.34
CA GLY A 59 -5.41 1.54 1.68
C GLY A 59 -4.73 0.55 2.64
N SER A 60 -4.50 -0.70 2.23
CA SER A 60 -3.70 -1.67 3.02
C SER A 60 -2.22 -1.27 3.10
N ARG A 61 -1.69 -0.57 2.10
CA ARG A 61 -0.35 0.01 2.15
C ARG A 61 -0.35 1.23 3.06
N GLN A 62 0.31 1.11 4.22
CA GLN A 62 0.52 2.26 5.10
C GLN A 62 1.68 3.12 4.63
N VAL A 63 1.48 4.43 4.64
CA VAL A 63 2.48 5.44 4.31
C VAL A 63 2.59 6.44 5.46
N THR A 64 3.77 7.02 5.62
CA THR A 64 4.00 8.01 6.67
C THR A 64 3.71 9.40 6.13
N VAL A 65 2.89 10.17 6.84
CA VAL A 65 2.59 11.54 6.48
C VAL A 65 3.87 12.39 6.59
N PRO A 66 4.33 13.03 5.50
CA PRO A 66 5.54 13.85 5.51
C PRO A 66 5.31 15.17 6.26
N ALA A 67 6.40 15.82 6.67
CA ALA A 67 6.36 17.19 7.17
C ALA A 67 6.23 18.17 6.00
N LEU A 68 5.20 19.02 6.05
CA LEU A 68 4.86 19.96 4.98
C LEU A 68 5.01 21.43 5.39
N SER A 69 5.24 21.71 6.67
CA SER A 69 5.38 23.07 7.19
C SER A 69 6.48 23.85 6.45
N GLY A 70 6.15 25.06 6.00
CA GLY A 70 7.04 25.95 5.25
C GLY A 70 7.04 25.71 3.74
N LEU A 71 6.52 24.59 3.25
CA LEU A 71 6.44 24.31 1.82
C LEU A 71 5.37 25.17 1.14
N SER A 72 5.61 25.51 -0.12
CA SER A 72 4.58 26.05 -1.01
C SER A 72 3.51 25.00 -1.35
N LEU A 73 2.37 25.44 -1.87
CA LEU A 73 1.30 24.54 -2.33
C LEU A 73 1.83 23.48 -3.32
N HIS A 74 2.68 23.88 -4.25
CA HIS A 74 3.22 22.98 -5.28
C HIS A 74 4.19 21.96 -4.70
N GLU A 75 5.09 22.38 -3.82
CA GLU A 75 6.02 21.49 -3.12
C GLU A 75 5.26 20.50 -2.23
N ALA A 76 4.28 20.96 -1.46
CA ALA A 76 3.46 20.11 -0.61
C ALA A 76 2.67 19.07 -1.43
N ALA A 77 2.08 19.47 -2.56
CA ALA A 77 1.37 18.58 -3.46
C ALA A 77 2.29 17.47 -3.99
N ARG A 78 3.49 17.84 -4.44
CA ARG A 78 4.50 16.90 -4.94
C ARG A 78 4.94 15.93 -3.84
N THR A 79 5.28 16.42 -2.65
CA THR A 79 5.73 15.59 -1.52
C THR A 79 4.65 14.59 -1.09
N LEU A 80 3.38 14.98 -1.10
CA LEU A 80 2.27 14.07 -0.82
C LEU A 80 2.08 13.03 -1.94
N ALA A 81 2.14 13.44 -3.21
CA ALA A 81 2.01 12.54 -4.35
C ALA A 81 3.12 11.47 -4.39
N GLU A 82 4.36 11.83 -4.07
CA GLU A 82 5.50 10.89 -3.95
C GLU A 82 5.28 9.82 -2.86
N ARG A 83 4.40 10.08 -1.89
CA ARG A 83 3.97 9.13 -0.86
C ARG A 83 2.64 8.44 -1.17
N GLY A 84 2.04 8.71 -2.33
CA GLY A 84 0.71 8.20 -2.69
C GLY A 84 -0.39 8.76 -1.79
N LEU A 85 -0.22 9.96 -1.24
CA LEU A 85 -1.21 10.67 -0.43
C LEU A 85 -1.94 11.71 -1.28
N LEU A 86 -3.18 12.03 -0.91
CA LEU A 86 -3.97 13.07 -1.55
C LEU A 86 -3.82 14.38 -0.77
N MET A 87 -3.91 15.52 -1.46
CA MET A 87 -3.86 16.84 -0.82
C MET A 87 -5.22 17.51 -0.84
N GLN A 88 -5.63 18.08 0.29
CA GLN A 88 -6.74 19.02 0.41
C GLN A 88 -6.21 20.35 0.95
N ALA A 89 -6.29 21.41 0.15
CA ALA A 89 -5.69 22.69 0.51
C ALA A 89 -6.73 23.74 0.92
N GLU A 90 -6.47 24.45 2.02
CA GLU A 90 -7.27 25.58 2.50
C GLU A 90 -6.40 26.83 2.68
N GLY A 91 -6.76 27.93 2.01
CA GLY A 91 -6.03 29.19 2.08
C GLY A 91 -5.03 29.41 0.94
N ARG A 92 -4.05 30.30 1.15
CA ARG A 92 -3.03 30.67 0.16
C ARG A 92 -1.69 30.94 0.83
N GLY A 93 -0.58 30.76 0.11
CA GLY A 93 0.77 31.01 0.61
C GLY A 93 1.52 29.73 0.94
N ALA A 94 2.22 29.71 2.07
CA ALA A 94 2.99 28.55 2.54
C ALA A 94 2.19 27.75 3.58
N VAL A 95 2.42 26.44 3.63
CA VAL A 95 1.79 25.55 4.61
C VAL A 95 2.27 25.91 6.01
N TYR A 96 1.34 26.24 6.91
CA TYR A 96 1.66 26.48 8.32
C TYR A 96 1.11 25.39 9.23
N ARG A 97 0.14 24.61 8.76
CA ARG A 97 -0.46 23.49 9.49
C ARG A 97 -0.89 22.40 8.52
N GLN A 98 -0.83 21.16 8.97
CA GLN A 98 -1.33 19.99 8.27
C GLN A 98 -2.14 19.11 9.23
N ASP A 99 -3.03 18.29 8.67
CA ASP A 99 -3.78 17.26 9.37
C ASP A 99 -4.02 16.07 8.42
N PRO A 100 -3.60 14.84 8.75
CA PRO A 100 -2.91 14.40 9.98
C PRO A 100 -1.51 15.01 10.18
N PRO A 101 -0.95 15.01 11.41
CA PRO A 101 0.37 15.54 11.67
C PRO A 101 1.47 14.68 11.04
N ALA A 102 2.63 15.30 10.81
CA ALA A 102 3.81 14.62 10.28
C ALA A 102 4.21 13.40 11.15
N GLY A 103 4.65 12.32 10.52
CA GLY A 103 5.00 11.07 11.20
C GLY A 103 3.82 10.12 11.44
N THR A 104 2.58 10.57 11.24
CA THR A 104 1.40 9.69 11.34
C THR A 104 1.43 8.61 10.25
N ARG A 105 1.13 7.36 10.59
CA ARG A 105 0.94 6.30 9.59
C ARG A 105 -0.52 6.24 9.17
N VAL A 106 -0.77 6.35 7.87
CA VAL A 106 -2.11 6.32 7.29
C VAL A 106 -2.15 5.43 6.05
N PRO A 107 -3.32 4.92 5.67
CA PRO A 107 -3.52 4.27 4.36
C PRO A 107 -3.03 5.15 3.20
N SER A 108 -2.39 4.55 2.20
CA SER A 108 -2.17 5.21 0.91
C SER A 108 -3.50 5.70 0.33
N GLY A 109 -3.49 6.88 -0.28
CA GLY A 109 -4.70 7.55 -0.78
C GLY A 109 -5.44 8.37 0.28
N THR A 110 -4.97 8.39 1.53
CA THR A 110 -5.57 9.25 2.56
C THR A 110 -5.42 10.72 2.18
N PRO A 111 -6.48 11.55 2.27
CA PRO A 111 -6.38 12.99 2.11
C PRO A 111 -5.69 13.64 3.32
N VAL A 112 -4.68 14.45 3.05
CA VAL A 112 -4.02 15.31 4.02
C VAL A 112 -4.50 16.74 3.80
N LYS A 113 -5.14 17.31 4.82
CA LYS A 113 -5.54 18.71 4.84
C LYS A 113 -4.33 19.58 5.13
N VAL A 114 -4.08 20.57 4.30
CA VAL A 114 -3.02 21.56 4.46
C VAL A 114 -3.63 22.95 4.56
N PHE A 115 -3.26 23.68 5.60
CA PHE A 115 -3.68 25.06 5.82
C PHE A 115 -2.54 25.98 5.44
N LEU A 116 -2.82 26.92 4.54
CA LEU A 116 -1.84 27.84 3.98
C LEU A 116 -2.08 29.26 4.47
N LYS A 117 -1.00 29.98 4.76
CA LYS A 117 -1.03 31.42 5.07
C LYS A 117 -0.01 32.17 4.23
N LEU A 118 -0.37 33.38 3.82
CA LEU A 118 0.58 34.26 3.16
C LEU A 118 1.70 34.61 4.15
N PRO A 119 2.96 34.68 3.70
CA PRO A 119 4.02 35.22 4.54
C PRO A 119 3.68 36.68 4.86
N GLU A 120 3.81 37.06 6.14
CA GLU A 120 3.62 38.45 6.54
C GLU A 120 4.69 39.29 5.82
N ARG A 121 4.23 40.14 4.92
CA ARG A 121 5.09 41.05 4.19
C ARG A 121 5.42 42.18 5.16
N ASN A 122 6.50 42.04 5.94
CA ASN A 122 7.01 43.15 6.74
C ASN A 122 7.26 44.34 5.80
N GLY A 123 6.42 45.37 5.97
CA GLY A 123 6.52 46.62 5.23
C GLY A 123 7.88 47.26 5.47
N ARG A 124 8.48 47.77 4.40
CA ARG A 124 9.65 48.65 4.45
C ARG A 124 9.26 50.00 5.04
#